data_AF-A0A060BWX8-F1
#
_entry.id   AF-A0A060BWX8-F1
#
_cell.length_a   1.000
_cell.length_b   1.000
_cell.length_c   1.000
_cell.angle_alpha   90.00
_cell.angle_beta   90.00
_cell.angle_gamma   90.00
#
_symmetry.space_group_name_H-M   'P 1'
#
loop_
_entity.id
_entity.type
_entity.pdbx_description
1 polymer ?
#
loop_
_entity_poly.entity_id
_entity_poly.type
_entity_poly.pdbx_seq_one_letter_code
_entity_poly.pdbx_strand_id
1 'polypeptide(L)'
;LVRQAEKRGLGIMVDMVFNHTSTSHEWFRRALAGEKKYQDYIFFVAGDPSEPPTNWKSKFGGSAWQWVPSLGKWYLHLFDVTQADLNWENPELRAELVDIVKFWKQEDVRGFRFDVINLISKPERFIDDDTGDGRRFYTDGPR
;
A
#
# COMPACT_ATOMS: atom_id res chain seq x y z
N LEU A 1 2.08 27.93 0.90
CA LEU A 1 0.70 27.72 0.41
C LEU A 1 -0.34 27.85 1.53
N VAL A 2 -0.28 27.01 2.57
CA VAL A 2 -1.25 26.96 3.68
C VAL A 2 -1.55 28.33 4.31
N ARG A 3 -0.52 29.07 4.76
CA ARG A 3 -0.68 30.43 5.33
C ARG A 3 -1.40 31.42 4.40
N GLN A 4 -1.27 31.26 3.08
CA GLN A 4 -1.94 32.16 2.12
C GLN A 4 -3.41 31.78 1.92
N ALA A 5 -3.75 30.50 2.01
CA ALA A 5 -5.13 30.02 1.99
C ALA A 5 -5.88 30.49 3.25
N GLU A 6 -5.24 30.40 4.41
CA GLU A 6 -5.80 30.84 5.70
C GLU A 6 -6.18 32.33 5.70
N LYS A 7 -5.29 33.21 5.20
CA LYS A 7 -5.56 34.66 5.04
C LYS A 7 -6.79 34.96 4.17
N ARG A 8 -7.26 33.99 3.38
CA ARG A 8 -8.41 34.10 2.49
C ARG A 8 -9.62 33.32 2.99
N GLY A 9 -9.59 32.80 4.22
CA GLY A 9 -10.65 31.98 4.79
C GLY A 9 -10.79 30.60 4.15
N LEU A 10 -9.74 30.11 3.46
CA LEU A 10 -9.72 28.81 2.79
C LEU A 10 -8.96 27.78 3.61
N GLY A 11 -9.44 26.52 3.58
CA GLY A 11 -8.72 25.37 4.12
C GLY A 11 -8.03 24.57 3.02
N ILE A 12 -6.84 24.03 3.32
CA ILE A 12 -6.16 23.07 2.46
C ILE A 12 -6.50 21.65 2.91
N MET A 13 -6.93 20.82 1.97
CA MET A 13 -7.02 19.38 2.13
C MET A 13 -5.91 18.73 1.31
N VAL A 14 -5.25 17.73 1.88
CA VAL A 14 -4.23 16.95 1.17
C VAL A 14 -4.70 15.52 0.97
N ASP A 15 -4.20 14.92 -0.11
CA ASP A 15 -4.45 13.53 -0.44
C ASP A 15 -3.48 12.61 0.31
N MET A 16 -3.99 11.54 0.89
CA MET A 16 -3.26 10.56 1.68
C MET A 16 -3.38 9.21 1.00
N VAL A 17 -2.31 8.82 0.31
CA VAL A 17 -2.22 7.53 -0.39
C VAL A 17 -1.52 6.54 0.53
N PHE A 18 -2.31 5.81 1.32
CA PHE A 18 -1.79 4.86 2.31
C PHE A 18 -2.04 3.39 1.98
N ASN A 19 -2.68 3.07 0.85
CA ASN A 19 -2.78 1.68 0.40
C ASN A 19 -1.43 1.14 -0.09
N HIS A 20 -0.62 1.96 -0.73
CA HIS A 20 0.62 1.55 -1.37
C HIS A 20 1.68 2.66 -1.30
N THR A 21 2.94 2.29 -1.48
CA THR A 21 4.05 3.24 -1.62
C THR A 21 4.81 2.99 -2.92
N SER A 22 5.62 3.97 -3.34
CA SER A 22 6.49 3.77 -4.50
C SER A 22 7.53 2.69 -4.21
N THR A 23 7.87 1.87 -5.20
CA THR A 23 9.04 0.97 -5.12
C THR A 23 10.38 1.73 -5.01
N SER A 24 10.39 3.05 -5.26
CA SER A 24 11.52 3.93 -4.97
C SER A 24 11.57 4.43 -3.52
N HIS A 25 10.49 4.24 -2.74
CA HIS A 25 10.41 4.69 -1.35
C HIS A 25 11.41 3.96 -0.46
N GLU A 26 11.92 4.65 0.56
CA GLU A 26 12.94 4.10 1.46
C GLU A 26 12.51 2.77 2.07
N TRP A 27 11.26 2.67 2.55
CA TRP A 27 10.72 1.42 3.09
C TRP A 27 10.86 0.25 2.10
N PHE A 28 10.48 0.42 0.83
CA PHE A 28 10.59 -0.67 -0.15
C PHE A 28 12.05 -0.99 -0.46
N ARG A 29 12.91 0.03 -0.62
CA ARG A 29 14.34 -0.16 -0.87
C ARG A 29 15.05 -0.92 0.26
N ARG A 30 14.68 -0.63 1.52
CA ARG A 30 15.21 -1.32 2.70
C ARG A 30 14.68 -2.74 2.83
N ALA A 31 13.41 -2.97 2.46
CA ALA A 31 12.85 -4.32 2.36
C ALA A 31 13.63 -5.19 1.34
N LEU A 32 13.96 -4.62 0.17
CA LEU A 32 14.78 -5.27 -0.85
C LEU A 32 16.21 -5.54 -0.38
N ALA A 33 16.74 -4.71 0.51
CA ALA A 33 18.05 -4.90 1.13
C ALA A 33 18.07 -6.00 2.22
N GLY A 34 16.92 -6.63 2.51
CA GLY A 34 16.83 -7.73 3.47
C GLY A 34 16.41 -7.30 4.88
N GLU A 35 16.10 -6.03 5.11
CA GLU A 35 15.73 -5.56 6.45
C GLU A 35 14.33 -6.04 6.83
N LYS A 36 14.27 -6.94 7.83
CA LYS A 36 13.04 -7.64 8.22
C LYS A 36 11.88 -6.69 8.54
N LYS A 37 12.13 -5.62 9.31
CA LYS A 37 11.10 -4.63 9.67
C LYS A 37 10.35 -4.13 8.43
N TYR A 38 11.08 -3.76 7.39
CA TYR A 38 10.49 -3.19 6.17
C TYR A 38 9.94 -4.26 5.22
N GLN A 39 10.46 -5.49 5.27
CA GLN A 39 9.79 -6.62 4.61
C GLN A 39 8.39 -6.85 5.20
N ASP A 40 8.22 -6.68 6.51
CA ASP A 40 6.92 -6.84 7.17
C ASP A 40 5.96 -5.66 6.88
N TYR A 41 6.41 -4.59 6.21
CA TYR A 41 5.58 -3.43 5.81
C TYR A 41 4.88 -3.63 4.46
N ILE A 42 5.27 -4.65 3.70
CA ILE A 42 4.77 -4.94 2.35
C ILE A 42 4.25 -6.38 2.34
N PHE A 43 3.24 -6.68 1.54
CA PHE A 43 2.81 -8.05 1.33
C PHE A 43 3.80 -8.81 0.45
N PHE A 44 4.83 -9.39 1.08
CA PHE A 44 5.73 -10.34 0.45
C PHE A 44 5.32 -11.79 0.71
N VAL A 45 5.26 -12.61 -0.34
CA VAL A 45 4.91 -14.04 -0.26
C VAL A 45 6.00 -14.86 -0.94
N ALA A 46 6.59 -15.81 -0.21
CA ALA A 46 7.55 -16.75 -0.78
C ALA A 46 6.86 -17.74 -1.72
N GLY A 47 7.53 -18.16 -2.79
CA GLY A 47 6.95 -19.07 -3.78
C GLY A 47 7.89 -19.32 -4.95
N ASP A 48 7.35 -19.87 -6.03
CA ASP A 48 8.07 -20.13 -7.27
C ASP A 48 7.94 -18.93 -8.23
N PRO A 49 9.00 -18.52 -8.97
CA PRO A 49 8.95 -17.41 -9.93
C PRO A 49 7.98 -17.60 -11.10
N SER A 50 7.57 -18.84 -11.39
CA SER A 50 6.61 -19.17 -12.46
C SER A 50 5.16 -19.20 -11.99
N GLU A 51 4.93 -19.23 -10.67
CA GLU A 51 3.60 -19.38 -10.07
C GLU A 51 3.32 -18.24 -9.08
N PRO A 52 2.59 -17.18 -9.50
CA PRO A 52 2.20 -16.12 -8.59
C PRO A 52 1.26 -16.65 -7.50
N PRO A 53 1.24 -16.04 -6.30
CA PRO A 53 0.45 -16.53 -5.16
C PRO A 53 -1.05 -16.69 -5.44
N THR A 54 -1.58 -15.91 -6.39
CA THR A 54 -2.97 -16.00 -6.88
C THR A 54 -3.07 -15.54 -8.33
N ASN A 55 -4.17 -15.86 -8.98
CA ASN A 55 -4.59 -15.36 -10.30
C ASN A 55 -5.12 -13.90 -10.30
N TRP A 56 -5.00 -13.16 -9.20
CA TRP A 56 -5.50 -11.79 -9.08
C TRP A 56 -4.87 -10.86 -10.11
N LYS A 57 -5.67 -9.92 -10.61
CA LYS A 57 -5.25 -8.96 -11.64
C LYS A 57 -5.04 -7.58 -11.05
N SER A 58 -3.97 -6.92 -11.49
CA SER A 58 -3.78 -5.50 -11.23
C SER A 58 -4.91 -4.69 -11.89
N LYS A 59 -5.33 -3.61 -11.25
CA LYS A 59 -6.27 -2.63 -11.83
C LYS A 59 -5.72 -1.93 -13.07
N PHE A 60 -4.40 -1.94 -13.27
CA PHE A 60 -3.73 -1.41 -14.46
C PHE A 60 -3.30 -2.49 -15.46
N GLY A 61 -3.71 -3.74 -15.24
CA GLY A 61 -3.49 -4.86 -16.14
C GLY A 61 -2.28 -5.72 -15.73
N GLY A 62 -2.33 -6.99 -16.16
CA GLY A 62 -1.35 -8.00 -15.75
C GLY A 62 -1.64 -8.61 -14.38
N SER A 63 -0.68 -9.39 -13.89
CA SER A 63 -0.70 -9.97 -12.54
C SER A 63 -0.71 -8.86 -11.48
N ALA A 64 -1.38 -9.09 -10.35
CA ALA A 64 -1.23 -8.24 -9.15
C ALA A 64 0.05 -8.57 -8.35
N TRP A 65 0.83 -9.54 -8.81
CA TRP A 65 2.03 -10.03 -8.15
C TRP A 65 3.24 -9.84 -9.05
N GLN A 66 4.30 -9.28 -8.47
CA GLN A 66 5.59 -9.10 -9.14
C GLN A 66 6.68 -9.87 -8.38
N TRP A 67 7.42 -10.71 -9.11
CA TRP A 67 8.51 -11.50 -8.56
C TRP A 67 9.73 -10.62 -8.25
N VAL A 68 10.38 -10.90 -7.11
CA VAL A 68 11.61 -10.24 -6.63
C VAL A 68 12.69 -11.30 -6.46
N PRO A 69 13.58 -11.48 -7.46
CA PRO A 69 14.61 -12.51 -7.44
C PRO A 69 15.55 -12.43 -6.23
N SER A 70 15.89 -11.22 -5.78
CA SER A 70 16.82 -11.02 -4.66
C SER A 70 16.27 -11.53 -3.32
N LEU A 71 14.94 -11.67 -3.20
CA LEU A 71 14.29 -12.14 -1.98
C LEU A 71 13.69 -13.54 -2.12
N GLY A 72 13.54 -14.06 -3.35
CA GLY A 72 12.79 -15.29 -3.60
C GLY A 72 11.31 -15.16 -3.22
N LYS A 73 10.73 -13.98 -3.45
CA LYS A 73 9.35 -13.65 -3.05
C LYS A 73 8.63 -12.87 -4.13
N TRP A 74 7.31 -12.98 -4.14
CA TRP A 74 6.40 -12.08 -4.83
C TRP A 74 6.02 -10.92 -3.91
N TYR A 75 5.82 -9.71 -4.43
CA TYR A 75 5.10 -8.65 -3.71
C TYR A 75 3.79 -8.30 -4.40
N LEU A 76 2.82 -7.90 -3.58
CA LEU A 76 1.51 -7.45 -4.05
C LEU A 76 1.58 -6.00 -4.55
N HIS A 77 0.97 -5.75 -5.70
CA HIS A 77 0.66 -4.43 -6.24
C HIS A 77 -0.73 -4.45 -6.88
N LEU A 78 -1.70 -3.79 -6.26
CA LEU A 78 -3.07 -3.72 -6.80
C LEU A 78 -3.20 -2.78 -8.01
N PHE A 79 -2.21 -1.90 -8.20
CA PHE A 79 -2.12 -0.92 -9.27
C PHE A 79 -0.83 -1.14 -10.08
N ASP A 80 -0.06 -0.09 -10.36
CA ASP A 80 1.17 -0.21 -11.14
C ASP A 80 2.22 -1.05 -10.41
N VAL A 81 3.13 -1.70 -11.15
CA VAL A 81 4.25 -2.45 -10.56
C VAL A 81 5.13 -1.56 -9.67
N THR A 82 5.16 -0.25 -9.89
CA THR A 82 5.89 0.68 -9.03
C THR A 82 5.13 1.07 -7.76
N GLN A 83 3.95 0.52 -7.50
CA GLN A 83 3.09 0.82 -6.35
C GLN A 83 2.90 -0.42 -5.46
N ALA A 84 3.85 -0.65 -4.55
CA ALA A 84 3.82 -1.81 -3.65
C ALA A 84 2.81 -1.61 -2.52
N ASP A 85 1.90 -2.57 -2.35
CA ASP A 85 0.84 -2.52 -1.34
C ASP A 85 1.38 -2.69 0.07
N LEU A 86 0.95 -1.78 0.95
CA LEU A 86 1.33 -1.71 2.35
C LEU A 86 0.54 -2.71 3.19
N ASN A 87 1.23 -3.37 4.12
CA ASN A 87 0.64 -4.36 5.03
C ASN A 87 0.09 -3.71 6.30
N TRP A 88 -1.18 -3.30 6.25
CA TRP A 88 -1.87 -2.65 7.37
C TRP A 88 -2.08 -3.53 8.61
N GLU A 89 -1.88 -4.85 8.52
CA GLU A 89 -1.89 -5.72 9.70
C GLU A 89 -0.69 -5.43 10.63
N ASN A 90 0.38 -4.83 10.09
CA ASN A 90 1.58 -4.50 10.85
C ASN A 90 1.33 -3.27 11.76
N PRO A 91 1.38 -3.42 13.11
CA PRO A 91 1.15 -2.31 14.03
C PRO A 91 2.23 -1.22 13.99
N GLU A 92 3.49 -1.55 13.67
CA GLU A 92 4.56 -0.56 13.54
C GLU A 92 4.33 0.33 12.31
N LEU A 93 3.93 -0.26 11.19
CA LEU A 93 3.56 0.51 10.00
C LEU A 93 2.39 1.45 10.31
N ARG A 94 1.33 0.95 10.96
CA ARG A 94 0.17 1.79 11.32
C ARG A 94 0.58 2.96 12.21
N ALA A 95 1.51 2.76 13.14
CA ALA A 95 2.04 3.84 13.97
C ALA A 95 2.76 4.89 13.13
N GLU A 96 3.62 4.48 12.18
CA GLU A 96 4.32 5.41 11.28
C GLU A 96 3.35 6.18 10.35
N LEU A 97 2.30 5.52 9.84
CA LEU A 97 1.25 6.19 9.05
C LEU A 97 0.49 7.24 9.86
N VAL A 98 0.19 6.95 11.13
CA VAL A 98 -0.41 7.92 12.05
C VAL A 98 0.51 9.12 12.27
N ASP A 99 1.82 8.90 12.37
CA ASP A 99 2.78 9.99 12.53
C ASP A 99 2.90 10.86 11.27
N ILE A 100 2.73 10.30 10.06
CA ILE A 100 2.61 11.07 8.82
C ILE A 100 1.37 11.98 8.86
N VAL A 101 0.22 11.48 9.33
CA VAL A 101 -0.99 12.31 9.49
C VAL A 101 -0.76 13.43 10.51
N LYS A 102 -0.10 13.13 11.64
CA LYS A 102 0.25 14.15 12.65
C LYS A 102 1.17 15.22 12.09
N PHE A 103 2.17 14.84 11.28
CA PHE A 103 3.06 15.78 10.61
C PHE A 103 2.27 16.78 9.76
N TRP A 104 1.39 16.30 8.88
CA TRP A 104 0.59 17.22 8.05
C TRP A 104 -0.40 18.08 8.85
N LYS A 105 -0.91 17.56 9.97
CA LYS A 105 -1.72 18.34 10.89
C LYS A 105 -0.92 19.48 11.55
N GLN A 106 0.36 19.26 11.86
CA GLN A 106 1.25 20.30 12.39
C GLN A 106 1.56 21.39 11.37
N GLU A 107 1.50 21.06 10.07
CA GLU A 107 1.62 22.01 8.95
C GLU A 107 0.29 22.75 8.63
N ASP A 108 -0.66 22.78 9.57
CA ASP A 108 -1.96 23.47 9.48
C ASP A 108 -2.87 23.01 8.32
N VAL A 109 -2.70 21.78 7.85
CA VAL A 109 -3.64 21.15 6.91
C VAL A 109 -5.00 20.95 7.61
N ARG A 110 -6.08 21.33 6.92
CA ARG A 110 -7.45 21.39 7.48
C ARG A 110 -8.27 20.12 7.24
N GLY A 111 -7.82 19.26 6.33
CA GLY A 111 -8.51 18.01 6.03
C GLY A 111 -7.64 17.02 5.28
N PHE A 112 -8.10 15.77 5.26
CA PHE A 112 -7.44 14.67 4.58
C PHE A 112 -8.44 13.95 3.69
N ARG A 113 -8.04 13.66 2.46
CA ARG A 113 -8.73 12.72 1.58
C ARG A 113 -7.91 11.44 1.58
N PHE A 114 -8.51 10.32 1.95
CA PHE A 114 -7.82 9.03 1.97
C PHE A 114 -8.08 8.30 0.66
N ASP A 115 -7.05 8.16 -0.17
CA ASP A 115 -7.14 7.46 -1.45
C ASP A 115 -7.30 5.96 -1.23
N VAL A 116 -8.24 5.37 -1.98
CA VAL A 116 -8.50 3.92 -2.04
C VAL A 116 -8.49 3.22 -0.68
N ILE A 117 -8.97 3.93 0.35
CA ILE A 117 -8.89 3.48 1.74
C ILE A 117 -9.61 2.15 1.96
N ASN A 118 -10.60 1.85 1.13
CA ASN A 118 -11.33 0.60 1.18
C ASN A 118 -10.56 -0.62 0.67
N LEU A 119 -9.32 -0.43 0.18
CA LEU A 119 -8.47 -1.51 -0.30
C LEU A 119 -7.35 -1.88 0.69
N ILE A 120 -7.20 -1.17 1.81
CA ILE A 120 -6.08 -1.40 2.75
C ILE A 120 -6.11 -2.78 3.40
N SER A 121 -7.30 -3.34 3.56
CA SER A 121 -7.56 -4.66 4.13
C SER A 121 -7.24 -5.76 3.13
N LYS A 122 -6.33 -6.67 3.47
CA LYS A 122 -6.06 -7.88 2.67
C LYS A 122 -6.43 -9.13 3.46
N PRO A 123 -6.82 -10.24 2.80
CA PRO A 123 -7.19 -11.45 3.51
C PRO A 123 -5.96 -12.11 4.15
N GLU A 124 -6.18 -12.86 5.23
CA GLU A 124 -5.14 -13.68 5.85
C GLU A 124 -4.58 -14.76 4.93
N ARG A 125 -5.40 -15.22 3.98
CA ARG A 125 -5.06 -16.24 3.00
C ARG A 125 -5.33 -15.71 1.61
N PHE A 126 -4.29 -15.73 0.78
CA PHE A 126 -4.38 -15.44 -0.63
C PHE A 126 -4.89 -16.69 -1.36
N ILE A 127 -6.02 -16.56 -2.05
CA ILE A 127 -6.66 -17.64 -2.82
C ILE A 127 -7.08 -17.11 -4.19
N ASP A 128 -7.13 -18.00 -5.18
CA ASP A 128 -7.57 -17.66 -6.53
C ASP A 128 -9.03 -17.18 -6.57
N ASP A 129 -9.30 -16.32 -7.56
CA ASP A 129 -10.65 -15.90 -7.93
C ASP A 129 -11.07 -16.52 -9.27
N ASP A 130 -11.75 -17.66 -9.23
CA ASP A 130 -12.22 -18.36 -10.44
C ASP A 130 -13.43 -17.69 -11.10
N THR A 131 -14.03 -16.69 -10.46
CA THR A 131 -15.26 -16.05 -10.96
C THR A 131 -15.11 -14.54 -11.13
N GLY A 132 -13.90 -14.01 -11.04
CA GLY A 132 -13.61 -12.58 -11.05
C GLY A 132 -12.14 -12.28 -11.31
N ASP A 133 -11.63 -11.22 -10.68
CA ASP A 133 -10.28 -10.70 -10.88
C ASP A 133 -9.52 -10.47 -9.56
N GLY A 134 -10.05 -11.01 -8.46
CA GLY A 134 -9.48 -10.89 -7.12
C GLY A 134 -10.09 -9.78 -6.27
N ARG A 135 -10.74 -8.76 -6.86
CA ARG A 135 -11.22 -7.56 -6.14
C ARG A 135 -12.11 -7.86 -4.93
N ARG A 136 -12.95 -8.88 -5.03
CA ARG A 136 -13.87 -9.28 -3.95
C ARG A 136 -13.15 -9.63 -2.63
N PHE A 137 -11.87 -9.99 -2.67
CA PHE A 137 -11.13 -10.45 -1.51
C PHE A 137 -10.47 -9.32 -0.72
N TYR A 138 -10.28 -8.15 -1.34
CA TYR A 138 -9.56 -7.03 -0.73
C TYR A 138 -10.35 -5.71 -0.77
N THR A 139 -11.55 -5.70 -1.34
CA THR A 139 -12.39 -4.49 -1.41
C THR A 139 -13.35 -4.48 -0.23
N ASP A 140 -13.40 -3.35 0.49
CA ASP A 140 -14.25 -3.13 1.67
C ASP A 140 -14.04 -4.20 2.76
N GLY A 141 -12.79 -4.66 2.92
CA GLY A 141 -12.45 -5.68 3.90
C GLY A 141 -12.60 -5.19 5.35
N PRO A 142 -12.71 -6.12 6.31
CA PRO A 142 -13.15 -5.81 7.68
C PRO A 142 -12.09 -5.16 8.57
N ARG A 143 -10.85 -5.03 8.11
CA ARG A 143 -9.68 -4.62 8.88
C ARG A 143 -9.03 -3.37 8.32
#